data_AF-A0ABD0C353-F1
#
_entry.id   AF-A0ABD0C353-F1
#
_cell.length_a   1.000
_cell.length_b   1.000
_cell.length_c   1.000
_cell.angle_alpha   90.00
_cell.angle_beta   90.00
_cell.angle_gamma   90.00
#
_symmetry.space_group_name_H-M   'P 1'
#
loop_
_entity.id
_entity.type
_entity.pdbx_description
1 polymer ?
#
loop_
_entity_poly.entity_id
_entity_poly.type
_entity_poly.pdbx_seq_one_letter_code
_entity_poly.pdbx_strand_id
1 'polypeptide(L)'
;MVTLQEKESTISNSEWEAMRIIWTLEPVSSTKVIQELQAKKNWSESTIKTLLRRLVKKNLLEPSKEGRHFVYSSKINQTQVMTEAAEELLNRMCDMHKGEVLLQLLANSPISKSDLEKIKQEVTVKEKSAPDMVPCNCLPDKEHVC
;
A
#
# COMPACT_ATOMS: atom_id res chain seq x y z
N MET A 1 19.13 -4.14 -5.25
CA MET A 1 17.88 -3.64 -5.85
C MET A 1 17.10 -4.87 -6.27
N VAL A 2 16.03 -5.21 -5.54
CA VAL A 2 15.20 -6.36 -5.88
C VAL A 2 14.25 -5.91 -6.98
N THR A 3 14.52 -6.34 -8.20
CA THR A 3 13.65 -6.17 -9.36
C THR A 3 12.43 -7.06 -9.14
N LEU A 4 11.28 -6.47 -8.83
CA LEU A 4 10.00 -7.17 -8.84
C LEU A 4 9.61 -7.43 -10.30
N GLN A 5 10.09 -8.54 -10.86
CA GLN A 5 9.62 -9.02 -12.16
C GLN A 5 8.17 -9.52 -12.03
N GLU A 6 7.29 -8.75 -12.67
CA GLU A 6 6.12 -9.15 -13.44
C GLU A 6 5.12 -10.15 -12.82
N LYS A 7 3.99 -9.57 -12.40
CA LYS A 7 2.63 -10.06 -12.70
C LYS A 7 2.11 -11.23 -11.86
N GLU A 8 2.29 -11.18 -10.52
CA GLU A 8 1.42 -11.89 -9.55
C GLU A 8 1.57 -11.40 -8.08
N SER A 9 2.04 -10.17 -7.86
CA SER A 9 2.38 -9.63 -6.53
C SER A 9 1.31 -8.72 -5.91
N THR A 10 0.05 -8.77 -6.37
CA THR A 10 -1.01 -8.02 -5.67
C THR A 10 -1.27 -8.66 -4.31
N ILE A 11 -0.97 -7.91 -3.25
CA ILE A 11 -1.40 -8.25 -1.90
C ILE A 11 -2.92 -8.15 -1.89
N SER A 12 -3.61 -9.26 -1.60
CA SER A 12 -5.08 -9.26 -1.50
C SER A 12 -5.54 -8.47 -0.27
N ASN A 13 -6.80 -8.04 -0.25
CA ASN A 13 -7.36 -7.28 0.88
C ASN A 13 -7.15 -7.99 2.23
N SER A 14 -7.27 -9.33 2.28
CA SER A 14 -7.04 -10.09 3.51
C SER A 14 -5.57 -10.18 3.88
N GLU A 15 -4.66 -10.29 2.90
CA GLU A 15 -3.22 -10.27 3.13
C GLU A 15 -2.74 -8.88 3.59
N TRP A 16 -3.35 -7.80 3.10
CA TRP A 16 -3.09 -6.43 3.55
C TRP A 16 -3.35 -6.26 5.05
N GLU A 17 -4.42 -6.86 5.57
CA GLU A 17 -4.71 -6.80 7.01
C GLU A 17 -3.61 -7.46 7.85
N ALA A 18 -3.07 -8.59 7.39
CA ALA A 18 -1.95 -9.25 8.05
C ALA A 18 -0.66 -8.42 7.94
N MET A 19 -0.35 -7.91 6.74
CA MET A 19 0.84 -7.08 6.51
C MET A 19 0.84 -5.81 7.36
N ARG A 20 -0.30 -5.13 7.54
CA ARG A 20 -0.40 -3.94 8.42
C ARG A 20 0.01 -4.24 9.86
N ILE A 21 -0.40 -5.39 10.40
CA ILE A 21 0.00 -5.81 11.75
C ILE A 21 1.48 -6.15 11.78
N ILE A 22 1.98 -6.85 10.76
CA ILE A 22 3.40 -7.24 10.70
C ILE A 22 4.30 -6.01 10.60
N TRP A 23 4.07 -5.08 9.67
CA TRP A 23 4.86 -3.85 9.56
C TRP A 23 4.84 -3.00 10.84
N THR A 24 3.76 -3.06 11.62
CA THR A 24 3.67 -2.32 12.90
C THR A 24 4.49 -2.96 14.02
N LEU A 25 4.59 -4.29 14.03
CA LEU A 25 5.14 -5.05 15.17
C LEU A 25 6.44 -5.80 14.87
N GLU A 26 6.91 -5.78 13.61
CA GLU A 26 8.03 -6.60 13.18
C GLU A 26 9.32 -6.30 13.94
N PRO A 27 10.11 -7.33 14.29
CA PRO A 27 9.85 -8.76 14.08
C PRO A 27 8.72 -9.29 15.00
N VAL A 28 7.79 -10.08 14.46
CA VAL A 28 6.57 -10.50 15.18
C VAL A 28 6.29 -12.00 15.12
N SER A 29 5.90 -12.59 16.25
CA SER A 29 5.57 -14.02 16.31
C SER A 29 4.23 -14.35 15.63
N SER A 30 4.11 -15.56 15.10
CA SER A 30 2.85 -16.08 14.55
C SER A 30 1.69 -15.94 15.55
N THR A 31 1.94 -16.27 16.82
CA THR A 31 0.95 -16.18 17.90
C THR A 31 0.43 -14.76 18.07
N LYS A 32 1.32 -13.76 18.05
CA LYS A 32 0.92 -12.35 18.21
C LYS A 32 0.11 -11.87 17.01
N VAL A 33 0.53 -12.19 15.79
CA VAL A 33 -0.26 -11.86 14.57
C VAL A 33 -1.65 -12.50 14.62
N ILE A 34 -1.74 -13.75 15.07
CA ILE A 34 -3.02 -14.45 15.22
C ILE A 34 -3.93 -13.72 16.22
N GLN A 35 -3.40 -13.36 17.40
CA GLN A 35 -4.16 -12.65 18.44
C GLN A 35 -4.71 -11.31 17.93
N GLU A 36 -3.88 -10.49 17.27
CA GLU A 36 -4.30 -9.19 16.74
C GLU A 36 -5.36 -9.31 15.63
N LEU A 37 -5.19 -10.27 14.71
CA LEU A 37 -6.16 -10.51 13.63
C LEU A 37 -7.48 -11.11 14.15
N GLN A 38 -7.42 -11.98 15.16
CA GLN A 38 -8.60 -12.51 15.82
C GLN A 38 -9.40 -11.38 16.49
N ALA A 39 -8.73 -10.51 17.24
CA ALA A 39 -9.38 -9.38 17.89
C ALA A 39 -10.01 -8.39 16.89
N LYS A 40 -9.34 -8.15 15.74
CA LYS A 40 -9.78 -7.17 14.75
C LYS A 40 -10.81 -7.68 13.72
N LYS A 41 -10.70 -8.94 13.29
CA LYS A 41 -11.44 -9.49 12.14
C LYS A 41 -12.17 -10.81 12.45
N ASN A 42 -12.02 -11.36 13.67
CA ASN A 42 -12.62 -12.63 14.09
C ASN A 42 -12.31 -13.81 13.15
N TRP A 43 -11.12 -13.84 12.54
CA TRP A 43 -10.70 -14.94 11.69
C TRP A 43 -10.20 -16.14 12.50
N SER A 44 -10.45 -17.35 12.01
CA SER A 44 -9.87 -18.55 12.61
C SER A 44 -8.35 -18.55 12.50
N GLU A 45 -7.70 -19.23 13.45
CA GLU A 45 -6.25 -19.42 13.44
C GLU A 45 -5.76 -20.09 12.15
N SER A 46 -6.53 -21.06 11.61
CA SER A 46 -6.20 -21.75 10.37
C SER A 46 -6.19 -20.83 9.16
N THR A 47 -7.15 -19.89 9.08
CA THR A 47 -7.21 -18.86 8.03
C THR A 47 -6.00 -17.94 8.11
N ILE A 48 -5.65 -17.47 9.31
CA ILE A 48 -4.51 -16.58 9.52
C ILE A 48 -3.20 -17.28 9.15
N LYS A 49 -3.01 -18.52 9.60
CA LYS A 49 -1.85 -19.34 9.19
C LYS A 49 -1.76 -19.53 7.68
N THR A 50 -2.91 -19.64 7.00
CA THR A 50 -2.95 -19.75 5.53
C THR A 50 -2.51 -18.44 4.86
N LEU A 51 -2.95 -17.29 5.37
CA LEU A 51 -2.51 -15.97 4.89
C LEU A 51 -1.00 -15.80 5.07
N LEU A 52 -0.45 -16.12 6.25
CA LEU A 52 0.98 -16.04 6.52
C LEU A 52 1.80 -16.93 5.57
N ARG A 53 1.35 -18.17 5.32
CA ARG A 53 2.00 -19.06 4.34
C ARG A 53 1.97 -18.50 2.93
N ARG A 54 0.85 -17.88 2.50
CA ARG A 54 0.74 -17.23 1.19
C ARG A 54 1.69 -16.04 1.06
N LEU A 55 1.78 -15.20 2.09
CA LEU A 55 2.70 -14.06 2.13
C LEU A 55 4.18 -14.50 2.07
N VAL A 56 4.54 -15.57 2.77
CA VAL A 56 5.87 -16.19 2.65
C VAL A 56 6.10 -16.75 1.23
N LYS A 57 5.11 -17.46 0.66
CA LYS A 57 5.21 -17.99 -0.71
C LYS A 57 5.39 -16.88 -1.76
N LYS A 58 4.75 -15.74 -1.56
CA LYS A 58 4.92 -14.52 -2.37
C LYS A 58 6.24 -13.78 -2.11
N ASN A 59 7.10 -14.31 -1.24
CA ASN A 59 8.37 -13.69 -0.85
C ASN A 59 8.21 -12.28 -0.24
N LEU A 60 7.08 -12.03 0.44
CA LEU A 60 6.81 -10.75 1.11
C LEU A 60 7.23 -10.76 2.58
N LEU A 61 7.35 -11.96 3.16
CA LEU A 61 7.78 -12.18 4.54
C LEU A 61 8.97 -13.14 4.60
N GLU A 62 9.87 -12.88 5.55
CA GLU A 62 10.94 -13.79 5.95
C GLU A 62 10.51 -14.51 7.24
N PRO A 63 10.28 -15.84 7.20
CA PRO A 63 10.04 -16.63 8.40
C PRO A 63 11.35 -17.04 9.07
N SER A 64 11.56 -16.61 10.31
CA SER A 64 12.62 -17.12 11.19
C SER A 64 12.03 -18.10 12.21
N LYS A 65 12.75 -19.18 12.51
CA LYS A 65 12.34 -20.16 13.53
C LYS A 65 13.04 -19.86 14.83
N GLU A 66 12.27 -19.50 15.85
CA GLU A 66 12.76 -19.28 17.22
C GLU A 66 12.12 -20.31 18.15
N GLY A 67 12.89 -21.36 18.45
CA GLY A 67 12.43 -22.50 19.25
C GLY A 67 11.23 -23.21 18.61
N ARG A 68 10.05 -23.09 19.24
CA ARG A 68 8.79 -23.69 18.78
C ARG A 68 7.89 -22.73 17.98
N HIS A 69 8.27 -21.47 17.86
CA HIS A 69 7.46 -20.45 17.19
C HIS A 69 8.14 -19.96 15.91
N PHE A 70 7.32 -19.45 14.99
CA PHE A 70 7.80 -18.70 13.84
C PHE A 70 7.70 -17.21 14.15
N VAL A 71 8.73 -16.47 13.79
CA VAL A 71 8.81 -15.01 13.82
C VAL A 71 8.88 -14.52 12.39
N TYR A 72 8.14 -13.46 12.07
CA TYR A 72 8.06 -12.89 10.73
C TYR A 72 8.59 -11.47 10.72
N SER A 73 9.35 -11.18 9.67
CA SER A 73 9.74 -9.82 9.28
C SER A 73 9.38 -9.59 7.81
N SER A 74 9.09 -8.36 7.44
CA SER A 74 8.79 -7.97 6.07
C SER A 74 10.07 -7.94 5.21
N LYS A 75 9.92 -8.36 3.95
CA LYS A 75 10.98 -8.23 2.92
C LYS A 75 10.83 -6.99 2.06
N ILE A 76 9.75 -6.23 2.29
CA ILE A 76 9.29 -5.15 1.43
C ILE A 76 9.03 -3.91 2.29
N ASN A 77 9.36 -2.74 1.74
CA ASN A 77 9.11 -1.48 2.43
C ASN A 77 7.61 -1.14 2.38
N GLN A 78 7.00 -0.91 3.55
CA GLN A 78 5.58 -0.60 3.67
C GLN A 78 5.16 0.58 2.79
N THR A 79 5.86 1.71 2.91
CA THR A 79 5.52 2.94 2.19
C THR A 79 5.64 2.75 0.69
N GLN A 80 6.70 2.09 0.23
CA GLN A 80 6.88 1.80 -1.20
C GLN A 80 5.72 0.98 -1.76
N VAL A 81 5.33 -0.11 -1.10
CA VAL A 81 4.24 -0.98 -1.55
C VAL A 81 2.90 -0.25 -1.54
N MET A 82 2.66 0.61 -0.55
CA MET A 82 1.46 1.45 -0.50
C MET A 82 1.44 2.49 -1.63
N THR A 83 2.59 3.10 -1.94
CA THR A 83 2.73 4.04 -3.06
C THR A 83 2.46 3.35 -4.39
N GLU A 84 3.07 2.19 -4.65
CA GLU A 84 2.85 1.43 -5.88
C GLU A 84 1.37 1.07 -6.07
N ALA A 85 0.69 0.62 -5.00
CA ALA A 85 -0.74 0.33 -5.03
C ALA A 85 -1.61 1.58 -5.28
N ALA A 86 -1.23 2.73 -4.69
CA ALA A 86 -1.92 3.99 -4.90
C ALA A 86 -1.73 4.52 -6.33
N GLU A 87 -0.53 4.39 -6.90
CA GLU A 87 -0.23 4.75 -8.28
C GLU A 87 -1.00 3.88 -9.27
N GLU A 88 -1.07 2.56 -9.05
CA GLU A 88 -1.91 1.68 -9.88
C GLU A 88 -3.38 2.11 -9.87
N LEU A 89 -3.91 2.53 -8.72
CA LEU A 89 -5.27 3.03 -8.61
C LEU A 89 -5.43 4.37 -9.34
N LEU A 90 -4.52 5.32 -9.14
CA LEU A 90 -4.54 6.60 -9.83
C LEU A 90 -4.44 6.43 -11.35
N ASN A 91 -3.60 5.51 -11.83
CA ASN A 91 -3.41 5.24 -13.26
C ASN A 91 -4.65 4.65 -13.95
N ARG A 92 -5.63 4.14 -13.18
CA ARG A 92 -6.92 3.69 -13.71
C ARG A 92 -7.95 4.82 -13.81
N MET A 93 -7.66 6.00 -13.28
CA MET A 93 -8.54 7.17 -13.31
C MET A 93 -8.27 8.04 -14.54
N CYS A 94 -9.28 8.83 -14.92
CA CYS A 94 -9.09 9.93 -15.87
C CYS A 94 -8.07 10.93 -15.33
N ASP A 95 -7.06 11.26 -16.12
CA ASP A 95 -5.99 12.20 -15.74
C ASP A 95 -6.54 13.56 -15.29
N MET A 96 -7.65 13.99 -15.89
CA MET A 96 -8.29 15.28 -15.62
C MET A 96 -8.90 15.38 -14.22
N HIS A 97 -9.30 14.25 -13.62
CA HIS A 97 -9.92 14.22 -12.28
C HIS A 97 -8.92 13.89 -11.15
N LYS A 98 -7.68 13.52 -11.47
CA LYS A 98 -6.67 13.14 -10.45
C LYS A 98 -6.43 14.23 -9.41
N GLY A 99 -6.37 15.49 -9.84
CA GLY A 99 -6.16 16.63 -8.95
C GLY A 99 -7.29 16.76 -7.90
N GLU A 100 -8.54 16.65 -8.33
CA GLU A 100 -9.70 16.72 -7.44
C GLU A 100 -9.74 15.57 -6.44
N VAL A 101 -9.45 14.34 -6.89
CA VAL A 101 -9.38 13.16 -6.01
C VAL A 101 -8.30 13.35 -4.94
N LEU A 102 -7.11 13.84 -5.30
CA LEU A 102 -6.04 14.11 -4.34
C LEU A 102 -6.44 15.16 -3.30
N LEU A 103 -7.14 16.22 -3.71
CA LEU A 103 -7.66 17.25 -2.81
C LEU A 103 -8.67 16.66 -1.81
N GLN A 104 -9.61 15.84 -2.29
CA GLN A 104 -10.59 15.18 -1.43
C GLN A 104 -9.93 14.19 -0.45
N LEU A 105 -8.90 13.46 -0.89
CA LEU A 105 -8.15 12.57 0.00
C LEU A 105 -7.36 13.35 1.06
N LEU A 106 -6.73 14.47 0.69
CA LEU A 106 -6.01 15.35 1.62
C LEU A 106 -6.96 15.91 2.69
N ALA A 107 -8.17 16.32 2.31
CA ALA A 107 -9.16 16.89 3.21
C ALA A 107 -9.74 15.88 4.22
N ASN A 108 -9.88 14.62 3.82
CA ASN A 108 -10.58 13.60 4.61
C ASN A 108 -9.66 12.63 5.36
N SER A 109 -8.33 12.72 5.18
CA SER A 109 -7.37 11.79 5.76
C SER A 109 -6.68 12.37 7.01
N PRO A 110 -6.36 11.54 8.01
CA PRO A 110 -5.50 11.96 9.12
C PRO A 110 -4.06 12.14 8.60
N ILE A 111 -3.60 13.39 8.56
CA ILE A 111 -2.24 13.75 8.10
C ILE A 111 -1.55 14.59 9.17
N SER A 112 -0.29 14.27 9.46
CA SER A 112 0.50 14.99 10.45
C SER A 112 0.87 16.39 9.96
N LYS A 113 1.10 17.34 10.88
CA LYS A 113 1.58 18.68 10.52
C LYS A 113 2.90 18.63 9.74
N SER A 114 3.82 17.74 10.13
CA SER A 114 5.10 17.57 9.45
C SER A 114 4.94 17.06 8.02
N ASP A 115 3.97 16.18 7.76
CA ASP A 115 3.73 15.68 6.41
C ASP A 115 2.98 16.71 5.56
N LEU A 116 2.09 17.51 6.15
CA LEU A 116 1.49 18.66 5.46
C LEU A 116 2.56 19.66 4.98
N GLU A 117 3.59 19.93 5.78
CA GLU A 117 4.69 20.80 5.33
C GLU A 117 5.50 20.20 4.18
N LYS A 118 5.76 18.89 4.19
CA LYS A 118 6.39 18.21 3.05
C LYS A 118 5.51 18.27 1.80
N ILE A 119 4.20 18.09 1.94
CA ILE A 119 3.24 18.20 0.83
C ILE A 119 3.27 19.61 0.24
N LYS A 120 3.27 20.66 1.07
CA LYS A 120 3.40 22.06 0.59
C LYS A 120 4.69 22.27 -0.21
N GLN A 121 5.81 21.74 0.28
CA GLN A 121 7.10 21.82 -0.42
C GLN A 121 7.02 21.15 -1.80
N GLU A 122 6.42 19.96 -1.86
CA GLU A 122 6.27 19.21 -3.12
C GLU A 122 5.35 19.95 -4.10
N VAL A 123 4.27 20.59 -3.63
CA VAL A 123 3.41 21.44 -4.47
C VAL A 123 4.20 22.58 -5.11
N THR A 124 4.99 23.32 -4.34
CA THR A 124 5.85 24.39 -4.87
C THR A 124 6.87 23.90 -5.90
N VAL A 125 7.38 22.67 -5.74
CA VAL A 125 8.25 22.04 -6.74
C VAL A 125 7.45 21.71 -8.00
N LYS A 126 6.28 21.10 -7.86
CA LYS A 126 5.44 20.64 -8.97
C LYS A 126 4.90 21.79 -9.82
N GLU A 127 4.52 22.90 -9.20
CA GLU A 127 4.00 24.11 -9.87
C GLU A 127 4.91 24.61 -11.00
N LYS A 128 6.24 24.45 -10.88
CA LYS A 128 7.21 24.87 -11.90
C LYS A 128 7.10 24.09 -13.22
N SER A 129 6.47 22.94 -13.20
CA SER A 129 6.38 22.00 -14.33
C SER A 129 4.94 21.60 -14.67
N ALA A 130 3.97 22.03 -13.87
CA ALA A 130 2.57 21.66 -14.05
C ALA A 130 1.99 22.42 -15.26
N PRO A 131 1.24 21.74 -16.15
CA PRO A 131 0.52 22.41 -17.23
C PRO A 131 -0.71 23.14 -16.67
N ASP A 132 -1.20 24.15 -17.40
CA ASP A 132 -2.44 24.86 -17.05
C ASP A 132 -3.67 23.93 -17.07
N MET A 133 -3.66 22.93 -17.95
CA MET A 133 -4.70 21.92 -18.07
C MET A 133 -4.10 20.54 -18.35
N VAL A 134 -4.69 19.51 -17.75
CA VAL A 134 -4.34 18.11 -18.01
C VAL A 134 -5.42 17.52 -18.92
N PRO A 135 -5.10 17.05 -20.14
CA PRO A 135 -6.10 16.51 -21.05
C PRO A 135 -6.66 15.18 -20.53
N CYS A 136 -7.88 14.85 -20.96
CA CYS A 136 -8.45 13.53 -20.73
C CYS A 136 -7.59 12.45 -21.44
N ASN A 137 -7.43 11.31 -20.77
CA ASN A 137 -6.73 10.13 -21.30
C ASN A 137 -7.66 8.91 -21.44
N CYS A 138 -8.97 9.08 -21.27
CA CYS A 138 -9.93 7.98 -21.37
C CYS A 138 -10.17 7.51 -22.81
N LEU A 139 -9.89 8.36 -23.79
CA LEU A 139 -10.05 8.07 -25.22
C LEU A 139 -8.71 8.27 -25.96
N PRO A 140 -8.46 7.56 -27.08
CA PRO A 140 -7.24 7.71 -27.87
C PRO A 140 -7.05 9.15 -28.38
N ASP A 141 -8.15 9.78 -28.77
CA ASP A 141 -8.19 11.15 -29.23
C ASP A 141 -8.32 12.06 -28.00
N LYS A 142 -7.18 12.57 -27.53
CA LYS A 142 -7.02 13.44 -26.34
C LYS A 142 -7.68 14.83 -26.49
N GLU A 143 -8.63 14.96 -27.40
CA GLU A 143 -9.36 16.19 -27.71
C GLU A 143 -10.60 16.38 -26.83
N HIS A 144 -10.96 15.35 -26.06
CA HIS A 144 -12.14 15.39 -25.20
C HIS A 144 -11.81 16.06 -23.86
N VAL A 145 -12.63 17.02 -23.47
CA VAL A 145 -12.67 17.60 -22.13
C VAL A 145 -13.90 16.98 -21.45
N CYS A 146 -13.72 16.38 -20.27
CA CYS A 146 -14.82 15.78 -19.50
C CYS A 146 -15.64 16.82 -18.72
#